data_AF-A0A3E1K5K1-F1
#
_entry.id   AF-A0A3E1K5K1-F1
#
_cell.length_a   1.000
_cell.length_b   1.000
_cell.length_c   1.000
_cell.angle_alpha   90.00
_cell.angle_beta   90.00
_cell.angle_gamma   90.00
#
_symmetry.space_group_name_H-M   'P 1'
#
loop_
_entity.id
_entity.type
_entity.pdbx_description
1 polymer ?
#
loop_
_entity_poly.entity_id
_entity_poly.type
_entity_poly.pdbx_seq_one_letter_code
_entity_poly.pdbx_strand_id
1 'polypeptide(L)'
;MMTSRLTKTIAGLALLCLSSLALARGPVDNLAERLDLDEQQVATITALFDEHRDYMHNEIQWRDADGNPDPEAREQVRAAREALHQEILAVLDEEQAARFEQMKEHRERRHARAGHDKRRGNRLAYALGQLDLSDQQKEAIQTLMAEHRAERMHERGALRSELASILTEEQLAELETMREAHRGRRNR
;
A
#
# COMPACT_ATOMS: atom_id res chain seq x y z
N MET A 1 -14.14 -2.05 31.89
CA MET A 1 -13.82 -0.66 32.28
C MET A 1 -12.31 -0.46 32.11
N MET A 2 -11.88 -0.15 30.88
CA MET A 2 -10.48 0.17 30.57
C MET A 2 -10.28 1.66 30.79
N THR A 3 -9.33 1.98 31.64
CA THR A 3 -9.10 3.28 32.23
C THR A 3 -8.41 4.23 31.25
N SER A 4 -9.09 5.34 30.98
CA SER A 4 -8.54 6.61 30.53
C SER A 4 -7.25 6.95 31.28
N ARG A 5 -6.11 6.89 30.58
CA ARG A 5 -4.84 7.50 30.98
C ARG A 5 -4.06 7.81 29.72
N LEU A 6 -4.15 9.05 29.23
CA LEU A 6 -3.09 9.76 28.49
C LEU A 6 -3.54 11.19 28.14
N THR A 7 -4.02 11.93 29.13
CA THR A 7 -4.00 13.40 29.09
C THR A 7 -2.71 13.86 29.76
N LYS A 8 -1.64 13.98 28.97
CA LYS A 8 -0.41 14.66 29.40
C LYS A 8 -0.03 15.70 28.36
N THR A 9 -0.39 16.94 28.69
CA THR A 9 0.45 18.14 28.50
C THR A 9 1.41 18.12 27.31
N ILE A 10 0.97 18.65 26.17
CA ILE A 10 1.87 19.17 25.13
C ILE A 10 1.74 20.69 25.16
N ALA A 11 2.50 21.30 26.06
CA ALA A 11 2.73 22.74 26.08
C ALA A 11 4.24 22.96 25.99
N GLY A 12 4.68 23.50 24.86
CA GLY A 12 5.97 24.17 24.72
C GLY A 12 7.18 23.28 24.45
N LEU A 13 7.39 22.90 23.19
CA LEU A 13 8.74 22.65 22.68
C LEU A 13 8.81 23.02 21.19
N ALA A 14 8.81 24.33 20.95
CA ALA A 14 9.17 24.91 19.67
C ALA A 14 10.69 25.07 19.59
N LEU A 15 11.21 24.87 18.37
CA LEU A 15 12.55 25.21 17.88
C LEU A 15 13.74 24.43 18.47
N LEU A 16 14.21 23.41 17.73
CA LEU A 16 15.60 23.25 17.27
C LEU A 16 15.81 21.84 16.70
N CYS A 17 15.30 21.56 15.50
CA CYS A 17 15.72 20.42 14.66
C CYS A 17 15.40 20.71 13.17
N LEU A 18 15.90 21.83 12.63
CA LEU A 18 15.86 22.14 11.20
C LEU A 18 17.26 22.08 10.62
N SER A 19 17.84 20.88 10.55
CA SER A 19 18.94 20.63 9.61
C SER A 19 19.07 19.14 9.37
N SER A 20 19.05 18.76 8.10
CA SER A 20 19.51 17.47 7.57
C SER A 20 18.46 16.36 7.45
N LEU A 21 17.44 16.51 6.59
CA LEU A 21 16.95 15.36 5.83
C LEU A 21 16.66 15.74 4.38
N ALA A 22 17.51 15.24 3.48
CA ALA A 22 17.26 15.26 2.05
C ALA A 22 16.07 14.34 1.73
N LEU A 23 15.01 14.95 1.21
CA LEU A 23 13.67 14.39 1.09
C LEU A 23 13.57 13.33 -0.02
N ALA A 24 13.49 12.06 0.37
CA ALA A 24 12.64 11.15 -0.39
C ALA A 24 11.21 11.64 -0.17
N ARG A 25 10.51 12.07 -1.25
CA ARG A 25 9.14 12.61 -1.13
C ARG A 25 8.25 11.63 -0.36
N GLY A 26 7.96 11.98 0.89
CA GLY A 26 7.28 11.13 1.85
C GLY A 26 5.76 11.10 1.60
N PRO A 27 5.03 10.23 2.32
CA PRO A 27 3.57 10.29 2.32
C PRO A 27 3.04 11.66 2.78
N VAL A 28 3.75 12.33 3.69
CA VAL A 28 3.38 13.66 4.21
C VAL A 28 3.51 14.75 3.14
N ASP A 29 4.51 14.71 2.27
CA ASP A 29 4.69 15.75 1.24
C ASP A 29 3.50 15.82 0.27
N ASN A 30 2.95 14.66 -0.08
CA ASN A 30 1.74 14.59 -0.91
C ASN A 30 0.49 15.10 -0.17
N LEU A 31 0.47 14.98 1.16
CA LEU A 31 -0.61 15.49 1.99
C LEU A 31 -0.49 17.01 2.14
N ALA A 32 0.73 17.50 2.38
CA ALA A 32 1.07 18.91 2.50
C ALA A 32 0.66 19.69 1.25
N GLU A 33 1.02 19.18 0.06
CA GLU A 33 0.65 19.82 -1.21
C GLU A 33 -0.88 19.83 -1.45
N ARG A 34 -1.61 18.81 -1.01
CA ARG A 34 -3.04 18.67 -1.33
C ARG A 34 -3.97 19.39 -0.34
N LEU A 35 -3.50 19.57 0.89
CA LEU A 35 -4.24 20.24 1.95
C LEU A 35 -3.69 21.62 2.27
N ASP A 36 -2.69 22.09 1.51
CA ASP A 36 -2.04 23.38 1.73
C ASP A 36 -1.56 23.54 3.18
N LEU A 37 -0.92 22.49 3.72
CA LEU A 37 -0.52 22.44 5.13
C LEU A 37 0.61 23.44 5.43
N ASP A 38 0.53 24.10 6.58
CA ASP A 38 1.63 24.95 7.06
C ASP A 38 2.80 24.11 7.64
N GLU A 39 3.95 24.75 7.88
CA GLU A 39 5.16 24.09 8.37
C GLU A 39 4.95 23.39 9.72
N GLN A 40 4.12 23.95 10.61
CA GLN A 40 3.85 23.39 11.92
C GLN A 40 2.94 22.15 11.81
N GLN A 41 1.92 22.19 10.96
CA GLN A 41 1.06 21.05 10.65
C GLN A 41 1.87 19.92 10.00
N VAL A 42 2.74 20.25 9.04
CA VAL A 42 3.64 19.28 8.39
C VAL A 42 4.55 18.59 9.40
N ALA A 43 5.21 19.34 10.29
CA ALA A 43 6.07 18.77 11.32
C ALA A 43 5.30 17.86 12.28
N THR A 44 4.11 18.31 12.72
CA THR A 44 3.25 17.54 13.64
C THR A 44 2.78 16.24 13.01
N ILE A 45 2.24 16.30 11.79
CA ILE A 45 1.76 15.13 11.06
C ILE A 45 2.91 14.17 10.74
N THR A 46 4.09 14.67 10.41
CA THR A 46 5.29 13.83 10.21
C THR A 46 5.62 13.01 11.45
N ALA A 47 5.63 13.64 12.63
CA ALA A 47 5.86 12.94 13.88
C ALA A 47 4.80 11.85 14.14
N LEU A 48 3.52 12.11 13.87
CA LEU A 48 2.45 11.12 13.98
C LEU A 48 2.65 9.92 13.05
N PHE A 49 3.06 10.15 11.80
CA PHE A 49 3.33 9.07 10.85
C PHE A 49 4.55 8.23 11.25
N ASP A 50 5.59 8.87 11.78
CA ASP A 50 6.80 8.18 12.24
C ASP A 50 6.49 7.32 13.47
N GLU A 51 5.79 7.86 14.47
CA GLU A 51 5.34 7.12 15.65
C GLU A 51 4.44 5.94 15.26
N HIS A 52 3.46 6.17 14.39
CA HIS A 52 2.59 5.10 13.91
C HIS A 52 3.36 4.02 13.15
N ARG A 53 4.33 4.40 12.30
CA ARG A 53 5.18 3.42 11.60
C ARG A 53 5.97 2.57 12.58
N ASP A 54 6.54 3.19 13.60
CA ASP A 54 7.34 2.49 14.60
C ASP A 54 6.47 1.56 15.45
N TYR A 55 5.28 2.01 15.86
CA TYR A 55 4.28 1.16 16.52
C TYR A 55 3.92 -0.06 15.66
N MET A 56 3.61 0.15 14.38
CA MET A 56 3.23 -0.92 13.45
C MET A 56 4.37 -1.91 13.17
N HIS A 57 5.63 -1.48 13.30
CA HIS A 57 6.80 -2.33 13.10
C HIS A 57 7.17 -3.12 14.36
N ASN A 58 7.10 -2.48 15.53
CA ASN A 58 7.63 -3.04 16.78
C ASN A 58 6.57 -3.81 17.57
N GLU A 59 5.34 -3.33 17.60
CA GLU A 59 4.29 -3.86 18.50
C GLU A 59 3.35 -4.85 17.80
N ILE A 60 3.16 -4.72 16.49
CA ILE A 60 2.21 -5.56 15.77
C ILE A 60 2.88 -6.84 15.29
N GLN A 61 2.54 -7.93 15.97
CA GLN A 61 2.91 -9.27 15.53
C GLN A 61 1.99 -9.72 14.38
N TRP A 62 2.48 -9.61 13.15
CA TRP A 62 1.69 -9.93 11.95
C TRP A 62 1.32 -11.40 11.76
N ARG A 63 2.01 -12.30 12.47
CA ARG A 63 1.87 -13.75 12.32
C ARG A 63 1.75 -14.44 13.66
N ASP A 64 0.84 -15.39 13.75
CA ASP A 64 0.73 -16.28 14.90
C ASP A 64 1.92 -17.24 15.01
N ALA A 65 1.88 -18.13 16.02
CA ALA A 65 2.92 -19.13 16.25
C ALA A 65 3.12 -20.10 15.06
N ASP A 66 2.08 -20.31 14.26
CA ASP A 66 2.08 -21.18 13.07
C ASP A 66 2.48 -20.43 11.79
N GLY A 67 2.79 -19.14 11.91
CA GLY A 67 3.16 -18.29 10.79
C GLY A 67 1.96 -17.83 9.96
N ASN A 68 0.71 -18.02 10.39
CA ASN A 68 -0.46 -17.53 9.67
C ASN A 68 -0.77 -16.07 10.03
N PRO A 69 -1.45 -15.30 9.15
CA PRO A 69 -1.85 -13.94 9.46
C PRO A 69 -2.78 -13.91 10.68
N ASP A 70 -2.36 -13.23 11.74
CA ASP A 70 -3.11 -13.15 12.99
C ASP A 70 -4.37 -12.27 12.83
N PRO A 71 -5.59 -12.78 13.14
CA PRO A 71 -6.81 -11.99 13.17
C PRO A 71 -6.77 -10.82 14.16
N GLU A 72 -6.16 -10.99 15.34
CA GLU A 72 -6.08 -9.93 16.36
C GLU A 72 -5.19 -8.78 15.86
N ALA A 73 -4.04 -9.10 15.26
CA ALA A 73 -3.19 -8.11 14.60
C ALA A 73 -3.97 -7.27 13.58
N ARG A 74 -4.91 -7.84 12.82
CA ARG A 74 -5.72 -7.05 11.87
C ARG A 74 -6.63 -6.04 12.56
N GLU A 75 -7.21 -6.40 13.70
CA GLU A 75 -8.04 -5.49 14.48
C GLU A 75 -7.19 -4.38 15.11
N GLN A 76 -6.02 -4.73 15.67
CA GLN A 76 -5.06 -3.77 16.20
C GLN A 76 -4.60 -2.77 15.13
N VAL A 77 -4.25 -3.26 13.94
CA VAL A 77 -3.91 -2.41 12.79
C VAL A 77 -5.06 -1.48 12.42
N ARG A 78 -6.30 -1.97 12.43
CA ARG A 78 -7.48 -1.14 12.11
C ARG A 78 -7.66 -0.05 13.17
N ALA A 79 -7.57 -0.42 14.44
CA ALA A 79 -7.69 0.52 15.56
C ALA A 79 -6.59 1.58 15.52
N ALA A 80 -5.33 1.18 15.30
CA ALA A 80 -4.20 2.08 15.20
C ALA A 80 -4.32 3.05 14.01
N ARG A 81 -4.83 2.58 12.87
CA ARG A 81 -5.09 3.45 11.71
C ARG A 81 -6.21 4.45 11.97
N GLU A 82 -7.26 4.04 12.68
CA GLU A 82 -8.34 4.95 13.05
C GLU A 82 -7.85 5.98 14.08
N ALA A 83 -7.02 5.58 15.04
CA ALA A 83 -6.40 6.50 15.99
C ALA A 83 -5.55 7.56 15.27
N LEU A 84 -4.62 7.13 14.40
CA LEU A 84 -3.83 8.05 13.58
C LEU A 84 -4.72 9.00 12.75
N HIS A 85 -5.81 8.48 12.19
CA HIS A 85 -6.76 9.29 11.42
C HIS A 85 -7.38 10.41 12.28
N GLN A 86 -7.84 10.09 13.49
CA GLN A 86 -8.41 11.07 14.42
C GLN A 86 -7.36 12.10 14.89
N GLU A 87 -6.13 11.67 15.13
CA GLU A 87 -5.03 12.57 15.51
C GLU A 87 -4.67 13.54 14.39
N ILE A 88 -4.65 13.08 13.13
CA ILE A 88 -4.45 13.96 11.98
C ILE A 88 -5.60 14.97 11.88
N LEU A 89 -6.86 14.55 12.00
CA LEU A 89 -8.02 15.45 11.96
C LEU A 89 -7.94 16.56 13.01
N ALA A 90 -7.39 16.27 14.19
CA ALA A 90 -7.24 17.24 15.26
C ALA A 90 -6.19 18.34 14.97
N VAL A 91 -5.29 18.12 14.01
CA VAL A 91 -4.25 19.09 13.59
C VAL A 91 -4.73 19.97 12.43
N LEU A 92 -5.73 19.50 11.68
CA LEU A 92 -6.27 20.18 10.51
C LEU A 92 -7.37 21.17 10.90
N ASP A 93 -7.52 22.24 10.12
CA ASP A 93 -8.73 23.06 10.19
C ASP A 93 -9.94 22.33 9.57
N GLU A 94 -11.13 22.93 9.68
CA GLU A 94 -12.38 22.33 9.20
C GLU A 94 -12.38 22.06 7.69
N GLU A 95 -11.80 22.96 6.89
CA GLU A 95 -11.76 22.82 5.44
C GLU A 95 -10.77 21.73 5.02
N GLN A 96 -9.58 21.74 5.61
CA GLN A 96 -8.53 20.74 5.41
C GLN A 96 -9.02 19.34 5.83
N ALA A 97 -9.70 19.23 6.98
CA ALA A 97 -10.29 17.99 7.48
C ALA A 97 -11.33 17.43 6.49
N ALA A 98 -12.21 18.28 5.95
CA ALA A 98 -13.20 17.86 4.96
C ALA A 98 -12.54 17.35 3.67
N ARG A 99 -11.49 18.02 3.17
CA ARG A 99 -10.71 17.55 2.01
C ARG A 99 -9.99 16.22 2.31
N PHE A 100 -9.45 16.07 3.52
CA PHE A 100 -8.77 14.84 3.95
C PHE A 100 -9.73 13.64 3.95
N GLU A 101 -10.96 13.80 4.44
CA GLU A 101 -11.98 12.75 4.41
C GLU A 101 -12.39 12.37 2.99
N GLN A 102 -12.54 13.35 2.09
CA GLN A 102 -12.83 13.07 0.68
C GLN A 102 -11.69 12.26 0.02
N MET A 103 -10.44 12.55 0.38
CA MET A 103 -9.28 11.79 -0.10
C MET A 103 -9.31 10.34 0.40
N LYS A 104 -9.66 10.12 1.68
CA LYS A 104 -9.85 8.78 2.26
C LYS A 104 -10.94 8.01 1.54
N GLU A 105 -12.13 8.61 1.38
CA GLU A 105 -13.25 7.98 0.70
C GLU A 105 -12.90 7.62 -0.76
N HIS A 106 -12.25 8.53 -1.49
CA HIS A 106 -11.81 8.26 -2.86
C HIS A 106 -10.85 7.07 -2.93
N ARG A 107 -9.92 6.97 -1.97
CA ARG A 107 -8.98 5.84 -1.87
C ARG A 107 -9.71 4.53 -1.57
N GLU A 108 -10.67 4.54 -0.66
CA GLU A 108 -11.50 3.37 -0.33
C GLU A 108 -12.32 2.90 -1.52
N ARG A 109 -12.96 3.81 -2.26
CA ARG A 109 -13.69 3.50 -3.49
C ARG A 109 -12.78 2.87 -4.54
N ARG A 110 -11.54 3.38 -4.69
CA ARG A 110 -10.55 2.79 -5.61
C ARG A 110 -10.14 1.39 -5.17
N HIS A 111 -9.92 1.16 -3.88
CA HIS A 111 -9.58 -0.17 -3.35
C HIS A 111 -10.72 -1.17 -3.50
N ALA A 112 -11.96 -0.74 -3.25
CA ALA A 112 -13.15 -1.56 -3.45
C ALA A 112 -13.27 -2.03 -4.92
N ARG A 113 -13.03 -1.12 -5.88
CA ARG A 113 -13.02 -1.44 -7.32
C ARG A 113 -11.84 -2.35 -7.70
N ALA A 114 -10.63 -2.06 -7.23
CA ALA A 114 -9.45 -2.87 -7.51
C ALA A 114 -9.57 -4.30 -6.95
N GLY A 115 -10.20 -4.48 -5.78
CA GLY A 115 -10.49 -5.78 -5.21
C GLY A 115 -11.48 -6.59 -6.06
N HIS A 116 -12.46 -5.92 -6.66
CA HIS A 116 -13.42 -6.56 -7.57
C HIS A 116 -12.77 -7.06 -8.87
N ASP A 117 -11.83 -6.30 -9.45
CA ASP A 117 -11.16 -6.71 -10.68
C ASP A 117 -10.11 -7.81 -10.49
N LYS A 118 -9.43 -7.85 -9.33
CA LYS A 118 -8.56 -8.99 -9.00
C LYS A 118 -9.35 -10.29 -8.86
N ARG A 119 -10.60 -10.23 -8.39
CA ARG A 119 -11.51 -11.39 -8.39
C ARG A 119 -11.97 -11.76 -9.80
N ARG A 120 -12.07 -10.81 -10.74
CA ARG A 120 -12.36 -11.10 -12.15
C ARG A 120 -11.24 -11.87 -12.85
N GLY A 121 -9.98 -11.59 -12.53
CA GLY A 121 -8.83 -12.35 -13.04
C GLY A 121 -8.83 -13.83 -12.64
N ASN A 122 -9.57 -14.19 -11.59
CA ASN A 122 -9.73 -15.56 -11.10
C ASN A 122 -11.12 -16.16 -11.39
N ARG A 123 -11.91 -15.53 -12.29
CA ARG A 123 -13.26 -16.01 -12.65
C ARG A 123 -13.26 -17.44 -13.16
N LEU A 124 -12.25 -17.82 -13.92
CA LEU A 124 -12.13 -19.18 -14.43
C LEU A 124 -11.88 -20.17 -13.29
N ALA A 125 -10.98 -19.86 -12.36
CA ALA A 125 -10.75 -20.70 -11.18
C ALA A 125 -12.01 -20.79 -10.29
N TYR A 126 -12.75 -19.70 -10.14
CA TYR A 126 -14.02 -19.68 -9.42
C TYR A 126 -15.10 -20.53 -10.12
N ALA A 127 -15.26 -20.38 -11.44
CA ALA A 127 -16.24 -21.14 -12.21
C ALA A 127 -15.93 -22.64 -12.22
N LEU A 128 -14.65 -23.02 -12.35
CA LEU A 128 -14.21 -24.41 -12.28
C LEU A 128 -14.40 -25.02 -10.90
N GLY A 129 -14.29 -24.21 -9.83
CA GLY A 129 -14.56 -24.65 -8.46
C GLY A 129 -16.04 -24.91 -8.15
N GLN A 130 -16.96 -24.47 -9.01
CA GLN A 130 -18.40 -24.77 -8.88
C GLN A 130 -18.81 -26.05 -9.62
N LEU A 131 -17.90 -26.68 -10.35
CA LEU A 131 -18.14 -27.95 -11.03
C LEU A 131 -17.65 -29.09 -10.14
N ASP A 132 -18.44 -30.16 -10.03
CA ASP A 132 -18.04 -31.41 -9.36
C ASP A 132 -17.04 -32.19 -10.22
N LEU A 133 -15.82 -31.67 -10.30
CA LEU A 133 -14.74 -32.25 -11.09
C LEU A 133 -14.11 -33.44 -10.36
N SER A 134 -13.84 -34.51 -11.12
CA SER A 134 -13.01 -35.61 -10.63
C SER A 134 -11.56 -35.16 -10.41
N ASP A 135 -10.80 -35.90 -9.62
CA ASP A 135 -9.40 -35.53 -9.34
C ASP A 135 -8.54 -35.54 -10.62
N GLN A 136 -8.82 -36.46 -11.54
CA GLN A 136 -8.16 -36.49 -12.86
C GLN A 136 -8.49 -35.24 -13.70
N GLN A 137 -9.74 -34.73 -13.64
CA GLN A 137 -10.12 -33.50 -14.33
C GLN A 137 -9.42 -32.28 -13.72
N LYS A 138 -9.29 -32.23 -12.38
CA LYS A 138 -8.57 -31.15 -11.69
C LYS A 138 -7.10 -31.14 -12.10
N GLU A 139 -6.45 -32.29 -12.16
CA GLU A 139 -5.05 -32.43 -12.57
C GLU A 139 -4.83 -31.99 -14.03
N ALA A 140 -5.72 -32.39 -14.94
CA ALA A 140 -5.68 -31.96 -16.34
C ALA A 140 -5.83 -30.44 -16.48
N ILE A 141 -6.76 -29.83 -15.75
CA ILE A 141 -6.94 -28.37 -15.73
C ILE A 141 -5.70 -27.66 -15.17
N GLN A 142 -5.10 -28.18 -14.09
CA GLN A 142 -3.90 -27.59 -13.51
C GLN A 142 -2.73 -27.62 -14.51
N THR A 143 -2.58 -28.72 -15.24
CA THR A 143 -1.58 -28.87 -16.29
C THR A 143 -1.81 -27.86 -17.42
N LEU A 144 -3.04 -27.78 -17.93
CA LEU A 144 -3.40 -26.81 -18.97
C LEU A 144 -3.14 -25.36 -18.53
N MET A 145 -3.46 -25.01 -17.28
CA MET A 145 -3.19 -23.67 -16.72
C MET A 145 -1.69 -23.40 -16.58
N ALA A 146 -0.89 -24.42 -16.25
CA ALA A 146 0.56 -24.29 -16.15
C ALA A 146 1.20 -24.09 -17.52
N GLU A 147 0.79 -24.87 -18.53
CA GLU A 147 1.21 -24.73 -19.92
C GLU A 147 0.86 -23.33 -20.46
N HIS A 148 -0.38 -22.88 -20.28
CA HIS A 148 -0.79 -21.55 -20.74
C HIS A 148 -0.05 -20.42 -20.01
N ARG A 149 0.35 -20.61 -18.74
CA ARG A 149 1.23 -19.65 -18.04
C ARG A 149 2.64 -19.64 -18.64
N ALA A 150 3.19 -20.80 -18.98
CA ALA A 150 4.50 -20.91 -19.60
C ALA A 150 4.51 -20.27 -21.00
N GLU A 151 3.47 -20.54 -21.80
CA GLU A 151 3.27 -19.95 -23.13
C GLU A 151 3.23 -18.42 -23.06
N ARG A 152 2.40 -17.84 -22.18
CA ARG A 152 2.37 -16.38 -22.00
C ARG A 152 3.70 -15.79 -21.54
N MET A 153 4.49 -16.52 -20.73
CA MET A 153 5.83 -16.06 -20.36
C MET A 153 6.77 -16.08 -21.56
N HIS A 154 6.67 -17.11 -22.40
CA HIS A 154 7.43 -17.21 -23.66
C HIS A 154 7.07 -16.08 -24.63
N GLU A 155 5.78 -15.86 -24.89
CA GLU A 155 5.29 -14.76 -25.74
C GLU A 155 5.76 -13.39 -25.24
N ARG A 156 5.69 -13.15 -23.92
CA ARG A 156 6.19 -11.89 -23.33
C ARG A 156 7.70 -11.76 -23.46
N GLY A 157 8.44 -12.87 -23.40
CA GLY A 157 9.88 -12.91 -23.68
C GLY A 157 10.18 -12.57 -25.13
N ALA A 158 9.50 -13.22 -26.07
CA ALA A 158 9.64 -12.99 -27.51
C ALA A 158 9.31 -11.54 -27.87
N LEU A 159 8.17 -11.01 -27.43
CA LEU A 159 7.79 -9.61 -27.63
C LEU A 159 8.84 -8.66 -27.04
N ARG A 160 9.41 -8.98 -25.87
CA ARG A 160 10.48 -8.15 -25.28
C ARG A 160 11.74 -8.16 -26.15
N SER A 161 12.11 -9.31 -26.71
CA SER A 161 13.26 -9.41 -27.62
C SER A 161 13.01 -8.68 -28.94
N GLU A 162 11.79 -8.76 -29.50
CA GLU A 162 11.40 -8.02 -30.70
C GLU A 162 11.40 -6.50 -30.45
N LEU A 163 10.87 -6.05 -29.30
CA LEU A 163 10.96 -4.64 -28.93
C LEU A 163 12.43 -4.19 -28.79
N ALA A 164 13.29 -5.04 -28.23
CA ALA A 164 14.70 -4.73 -28.09
C ALA A 164 15.44 -4.59 -29.43
N SER A 165 14.98 -5.27 -30.49
CA SER A 165 15.57 -5.11 -31.83
C SER A 165 15.09 -3.87 -32.58
N ILE A 166 13.94 -3.30 -32.19
CA ILE A 166 13.38 -2.08 -32.78
C ILE A 166 13.92 -0.82 -32.09
N LEU A 167 14.14 -0.90 -30.78
CA LEU A 167 14.59 0.25 -29.97
C LEU A 167 16.09 0.48 -30.10
N THR A 168 16.50 1.74 -29.97
CA THR A 168 17.92 2.10 -29.84
C THR A 168 18.46 1.72 -28.46
N GLU A 169 19.78 1.69 -28.30
CA GLU A 169 20.43 1.40 -27.01
C GLU A 169 20.02 2.40 -25.92
N GLU A 170 19.91 3.69 -26.26
CA GLU A 170 19.46 4.74 -25.33
C GLU A 170 18.00 4.52 -24.88
N GLN A 171 17.11 4.19 -25.82
CA GLN A 171 15.69 3.91 -25.52
C GLN A 171 15.54 2.65 -24.67
N LEU A 172 16.39 1.64 -24.89
CA LEU A 172 16.38 0.41 -24.12
C LEU A 172 16.84 0.63 -22.68
N ALA A 173 17.88 1.45 -22.47
CA ALA A 173 18.35 1.86 -21.16
C ALA A 173 17.31 2.67 -20.38
N GLU A 174 16.59 3.57 -21.04
CA GLU A 174 15.47 4.31 -20.44
C GLU A 174 14.35 3.36 -20.01
N LEU A 175 13.99 2.40 -20.88
CA LEU A 175 12.95 1.42 -20.60
C LEU A 175 13.32 0.47 -19.45
N GLU A 176 14.60 0.13 -19.27
CA GLU A 176 15.09 -0.64 -18.13
C GLU A 176 15.01 0.17 -16.83
N THR A 177 15.43 1.43 -16.85
CA THR A 177 15.32 2.35 -15.71
C THR A 177 13.87 2.50 -15.25
N MET A 178 12.93 2.68 -16.19
CA MET A 178 11.49 2.73 -15.89
C MET A 178 11.00 1.43 -15.24
N ARG A 179 11.47 0.26 -15.72
CA ARG A 179 11.09 -1.05 -15.16
C ARG A 179 11.60 -1.23 -13.74
N GLU A 180 12.82 -0.81 -13.45
CA GLU A 180 13.40 -0.86 -12.10
C GLU A 180 12.66 0.06 -11.13
N ALA A 181 12.34 1.29 -11.56
CA ALA A 181 11.54 2.22 -10.77
C ALA A 181 10.16 1.63 -10.43
N HIS A 182 9.53 0.93 -11.37
CA HIS A 182 8.25 0.25 -11.13
C HIS A 182 8.38 -0.98 -10.22
N ARG A 183 9.47 -1.75 -10.31
CA ARG A 183 9.73 -2.88 -9.40
C ARG A 183 9.97 -2.39 -7.97
N GLY A 184 10.74 -1.32 -7.80
CA GLY A 184 11.01 -0.71 -6.49
C GLY A 184 9.74 -0.21 -5.77
N ARG A 185 8.73 0.28 -6.52
CA ARG A 185 7.44 0.69 -5.97
C ARG A 185 6.52 -0.47 -5.54
N ARG A 186 6.75 -1.68 -6.03
CA ARG A 186 5.91 -2.85 -5.70
C ARG A 186 6.41 -3.62 -4.48
N ASN A 187 7.69 -3.44 -4.12
CA ASN A 187 8.35 -4.06 -2.97
C ASN A 187 8.49 -3.13 -1.75
N ARG A 188 8.01 -1.88 -1.84
CA ARG A 188 7.79 -0.97 -0.71
C ARG A 188 6.30 -0.95 -0.38
#